data_AF-A0A655G0C1-F1
#
_entry.id   AF-A0A655G0C1-F1
#
_cell.length_a   1.000
_cell.length_b   1.000
_cell.length_c   1.000
_cell.angle_alpha   90.00
_cell.angle_beta   90.00
_cell.angle_gamma   90.00
#
_symmetry.space_group_name_H-M   'P 1'
#
loop_
_entity.id
_entity.type
_entity.pdbx_description
1 polymer ?
#
loop_
_entity_poly.entity_id
_entity_poly.type
_entity_poly.pdbx_seq_one_letter_code
_entity_poly.pdbx_strand_id
1 'polypeptide(L)'
;MDRWATLDPIPRYRTYLQDQGLWSQRLEEQVTARAKHVRSELRDAVFDAPDFDVDEVFTTVYAEITPGLQAQREQLRAELARTD
;
A
#
# COMPACT_ATOMS: atom_id res chain seq x y z
N MET A 1 -17.72 -12.50 13.44
CA MET A 1 -17.47 -11.06 13.21
C MET A 1 -17.74 -10.27 14.47
N ASP A 2 -18.91 -10.42 15.10
CA ASP A 2 -19.36 -9.60 16.24
C ASP A 2 -18.43 -9.57 17.47
N ARG A 3 -17.84 -10.71 17.85
CA ARG A 3 -16.87 -10.77 18.97
C ARG A 3 -15.66 -9.85 18.78
N TRP A 4 -15.22 -9.62 17.55
CA TRP A 4 -14.06 -8.77 17.27
C TRP A 4 -14.44 -7.30 17.17
N ALA A 5 -15.67 -7.00 16.74
CA ALA A 5 -16.18 -5.63 16.71
C ALA A 5 -16.26 -5.02 18.12
N THR A 6 -16.61 -5.81 19.14
CA THR A 6 -16.62 -5.34 20.54
C THR A 6 -15.22 -5.11 21.11
N LEU A 7 -14.17 -5.61 20.45
CA LEU A 7 -12.78 -5.44 20.83
C LEU A 7 -12.07 -4.34 20.01
N ASP A 8 -12.80 -3.61 19.17
CA ASP A 8 -12.25 -2.55 18.33
C ASP A 8 -11.60 -1.46 19.22
N PRO A 9 -10.29 -1.22 19.08
CA PRO A 9 -9.60 -0.19 19.86
C PRO A 9 -10.01 1.24 19.48
N ILE A 10 -10.53 1.48 18.28
CA ILE A 10 -10.83 2.84 17.79
C ILE A 10 -12.00 3.47 18.57
N PRO A 11 -13.20 2.85 18.66
CA PRO A 11 -14.27 3.37 19.50
C PRO A 11 -13.87 3.47 20.97
N ARG A 12 -13.14 2.47 21.49
CA ARG A 12 -12.70 2.44 22.89
C ARG A 12 -11.81 3.64 23.24
N TYR A 13 -10.85 3.96 22.37
CA TYR A 13 -9.97 5.11 22.58
C TYR A 13 -10.71 6.43 22.35
N ARG A 14 -11.64 6.49 21.38
CA ARG A 14 -12.50 7.66 21.19
C ARG A 14 -13.29 8.00 22.45
N THR A 15 -13.94 7.02 23.09
CA THR A 15 -14.68 7.22 24.35
C THR A 15 -13.77 7.78 25.43
N TYR A 16 -12.58 7.19 25.62
CA TYR A 16 -11.60 7.71 26.57
C TYR A 16 -11.25 9.18 26.30
N LEU A 17 -11.00 9.57 25.05
CA LEU A 17 -10.69 10.96 24.70
C LEU A 17 -11.88 11.91 24.89
N GLN A 18 -13.12 11.44 24.68
CA GLN A 18 -14.33 12.20 24.99
C GLN A 18 -14.46 12.46 26.49
N ASP A 19 -14.24 11.44 27.32
CA ASP A 19 -14.29 11.55 28.78
C ASP A 19 -13.23 12.51 29.34
N GLN A 20 -12.08 12.62 28.67
CA GLN A 20 -11.03 13.60 29.00
C GLN A 20 -11.29 15.00 28.42
N GLY A 21 -12.39 15.21 27.68
CA GLY A 21 -12.70 16.48 27.02
C GLY A 21 -11.77 16.83 25.84
N LEU A 22 -11.00 15.87 25.35
CA LEU A 22 -10.02 16.03 24.27
C LEU A 22 -10.60 15.71 22.88
N TRP A 23 -11.75 15.04 22.82
CA TRP A 23 -12.43 14.73 21.58
C TRP A 23 -13.65 15.62 21.37
N SER A 24 -13.73 16.26 20.19
CA SER A 24 -14.85 17.10 19.78
C SER A 24 -15.34 16.69 18.39
N GLN A 25 -16.58 17.06 18.05
CA GLN A 25 -17.12 16.85 16.71
C GLN A 25 -16.23 17.52 15.64
N ARG A 26 -15.75 18.74 15.90
CA ARG A 26 -14.84 19.45 15.00
C ARG A 26 -13.55 18.66 14.74
N LEU A 27 -12.96 18.06 15.78
CA LEU A 27 -11.77 17.23 15.63
C LEU A 27 -12.07 15.97 14.81
N GLU A 28 -13.20 15.33 15.07
CA GLU A 28 -13.64 14.15 14.32
C GLU A 28 -13.83 14.43 12.82
N GLU A 29 -14.46 15.54 12.49
CA GLU A 29 -14.63 15.99 11.11
C GLU A 29 -13.28 16.24 10.43
N GLN A 30 -12.34 16.91 11.11
CA GLN A 30 -11.00 17.19 10.59
C GLN A 30 -10.20 15.91 10.34
N VAL A 31 -10.16 15.00 11.32
CA VAL A 31 -9.44 13.72 11.20
C VAL A 31 -10.04 12.88 10.08
N THR A 32 -11.38 12.82 9.99
CA THR A 32 -12.08 12.09 8.94
C THR A 32 -11.78 12.66 7.55
N ALA A 33 -11.82 13.98 7.39
CA ALA A 33 -11.49 14.65 6.14
C ALA A 33 -10.04 14.38 5.73
N ARG A 34 -9.09 14.50 6.66
CA ARG A 34 -7.68 14.19 6.38
C ARG A 34 -7.49 12.73 6.00
N ALA A 35 -8.10 11.80 6.71
CA ALA A 35 -8.00 10.37 6.41
C ALA A 35 -8.55 10.05 5.01
N LYS A 36 -9.68 10.64 4.62
CA LYS A 36 -10.24 10.51 3.26
C LYS A 36 -9.28 11.05 2.20
N HIS A 37 -8.69 12.22 2.45
CA HIS A 37 -7.75 12.84 1.53
C HIS A 37 -6.48 11.99 1.36
N VAL A 38 -5.83 11.57 2.46
CA VAL A 38 -4.64 10.69 2.42
C VAL A 38 -4.94 9.39 1.68
N ARG A 39 -6.11 8.79 1.92
CA ARG A 39 -6.52 7.58 1.22
C ARG A 39 -6.67 7.80 -0.28
N SER A 40 -7.24 8.94 -0.70
CA SER A 40 -7.35 9.28 -2.12
C SER A 40 -5.97 9.46 -2.73
N GLU A 41 -5.13 10.31 -2.13
CA GLU A 41 -3.77 10.57 -2.60
C GLU A 41 -2.96 9.28 -2.74
N LEU A 42 -3.03 8.39 -1.75
CA LEU A 42 -2.35 7.10 -1.81
C LEU A 42 -2.89 6.21 -2.94
N ARG A 43 -4.22 6.17 -3.11
CA ARG A 43 -4.84 5.37 -4.16
C ARG A 43 -4.41 5.87 -5.53
N ASP A 44 -4.45 7.18 -5.74
CA ASP A 44 -4.09 7.81 -7.01
C ASP A 44 -2.60 7.57 -7.29
N ALA A 45 -1.73 7.77 -6.30
CA ALA A 45 -0.30 7.50 -6.43
C ALA A 45 0.05 6.04 -6.73
N VAL A 46 -0.72 5.07 -6.21
CA VAL A 46 -0.52 3.65 -6.50
C VAL A 46 -1.09 3.27 -7.87
N PHE A 47 -2.24 3.83 -8.24
CA PHE A 47 -2.90 3.52 -9.51
C PHE A 47 -2.16 4.13 -10.71
N ASP A 48 -1.67 5.36 -10.55
CA ASP A 48 -0.93 6.08 -11.58
C ASP A 48 0.58 5.80 -11.53
N ALA A 49 1.03 4.91 -10.63
CA ALA A 49 2.42 4.48 -10.60
C ALA A 49 2.78 3.82 -11.94
N PRO A 50 3.96 4.12 -12.52
CA PRO A 50 4.41 3.41 -13.69
C PRO A 50 4.58 1.93 -13.37
N ASP A 51 4.32 1.08 -14.35
CA ASP A 51 4.67 -0.33 -14.25
C ASP A 51 6.18 -0.47 -13.97
N PHE A 52 6.53 -1.43 -13.12
CA PHE A 52 7.91 -1.75 -12.84
C PHE A 52 8.61 -2.31 -14.08
N ASP A 53 9.94 -2.15 -14.16
CA ASP A 53 10.70 -2.77 -15.23
C ASP A 53 10.55 -4.29 -15.13
N VAL A 54 10.16 -4.95 -16.22
CA VAL A 54 9.94 -6.40 -16.27
C VAL A 54 11.19 -7.19 -15.82
N ASP A 55 12.39 -6.61 -15.95
CA ASP A 55 13.63 -7.19 -15.48
C ASP A 55 13.70 -7.37 -13.95
N GLU A 56 12.93 -6.56 -13.19
CA GLU A 56 12.90 -6.62 -11.73
C GLU A 56 12.42 -7.97 -11.19
N VAL A 57 11.62 -8.69 -11.97
CA VAL A 57 11.18 -10.07 -11.65
C VAL A 57 12.38 -11.01 -11.49
N PHE A 58 13.52 -10.70 -12.13
CA PHE A 58 14.75 -11.50 -12.05
C PHE A 58 15.80 -10.89 -11.10
N THR A 59 15.93 -9.56 -11.07
CA THR A 59 17.00 -8.90 -10.30
C THR A 59 16.72 -8.76 -8.81
N THR A 60 15.46 -8.87 -8.39
CA THR A 60 15.04 -8.68 -6.98
C THR A 60 14.90 -10.00 -6.21
N VAL A 61 15.26 -11.14 -6.82
CA VAL A 61 15.11 -12.48 -6.20
C VAL A 61 16.19 -12.77 -5.16
N TYR A 62 17.43 -12.44 -5.48
CA TYR A 62 18.61 -12.65 -4.64
C TYR A 62 19.47 -11.39 -4.64
N ALA A 63 20.33 -11.24 -3.63
CA ALA A 63 21.27 -10.12 -3.57
C ALA A 63 22.20 -10.06 -4.79
N GLU A 64 22.60 -11.24 -5.30
CA GLU A 64 23.34 -11.38 -6.55
C GLU A 64 22.54 -12.25 -7.52
N ILE A 65 22.42 -11.81 -8.77
CA ILE A 65 21.68 -12.56 -9.78
C ILE A 65 22.40 -13.88 -10.09
N THR A 66 21.66 -14.99 -10.07
CA THR A 66 22.21 -16.29 -10.43
C THR A 66 22.38 -16.41 -11.95
N PRO A 67 23.31 -17.22 -12.45
CA PRO A 67 23.47 -17.44 -13.89
C PRO A 67 22.18 -17.91 -14.59
N GLY A 68 21.36 -18.72 -13.91
CA GLY A 68 20.07 -19.18 -14.43
C GLY A 68 19.06 -18.05 -14.60
N LEU A 69 18.96 -17.15 -13.63
CA LEU A 69 18.07 -15.97 -13.71
C LEU A 69 18.55 -14.98 -14.77
N GLN A 70 19.87 -14.81 -14.93
CA GLN A 70 20.45 -14.00 -16.01
C GLN A 70 20.01 -14.52 -17.39
N ALA A 71 20.12 -15.83 -17.61
CA ALA A 71 19.73 -16.44 -18.88
C ALA A 71 18.22 -16.31 -19.15
N GLN A 72 17.38 -16.48 -18.12
CA GLN A 72 15.92 -16.30 -18.25
C GLN A 72 15.54 -14.85 -18.57
N ARG A 73 16.21 -13.88 -17.94
CA ARG A 73 16.02 -12.45 -18.23
C ARG A 73 16.35 -12.11 -19.69
N GLU A 74 17.49 -12.60 -20.17
CA GLU A 74 17.91 -12.41 -21.57
C GLU A 74 16.92 -13.05 -22.55
N GLN A 75 16.41 -14.25 -22.24
CA GLN A 75 15.38 -14.89 -23.03
C GLN A 75 14.10 -14.04 -23.09
N LEU A 76 13.60 -13.53 -21.96
CA LEU A 76 12.38 -12.71 -21.94
C LEU A 76 12.53 -11.45 -22.78
N ARG A 77 13.67 -10.74 -22.68
CA ARG A 77 13.94 -9.56 -23.50
C ARG A 77 13.93 -9.87 -25.00
N ALA A 78 14.46 -11.02 -25.39
CA ALA A 78 14.42 -11.47 -26.79
C ALA A 78 13.00 -11.85 -27.27
N GLU A 79 12.13 -12.33 -26.39
CA GLU A 79 10.70 -12.56 -26.69
C GLU A 79 9.95 -11.24 -26.89
N LEU A 80 10.15 -10.27 -26.00
CA LEU A 80 9.50 -8.95 -26.07
C LEU A 80 9.90 -8.20 -27.34
N ALA A 81 11.19 -8.17 -27.67
CA ALA A 81 11.70 -7.52 -28.87
C ALA A 81 11.23 -8.16 -30.20
N ARG A 82 10.67 -9.38 -30.15
CA ARG A 82 10.02 -10.02 -31.32
C ARG A 82 8.53 -9.73 -31.41
N THR A 83 7.93 -9.30 -30.31
CA THR A 83 6.48 -9.08 -30.18
C THR A 83 6.11 -7.60 -30.36
N ASP A 84 7.05 -6.70 -30.08
CA ASP A 84 7.01 -5.27 -30.44
C ASP A 84 7.21 -5.04 -31.96
#